data_AF-A0A1D6EDF5-F1
#
_entry.id   AF-A0A1D6EDF5-F1
#
_cell.length_a   1.000
_cell.length_b   1.000
_cell.length_c   1.000
_cell.angle_alpha   90.00
_cell.angle_beta   90.00
_cell.angle_gamma   90.00
#
_symmetry.space_group_name_H-M   'P 1'
#
loop_
_entity.id
_entity.type
_entity.pdbx_description
1 polymer ?
#
loop_
_entity_poly.entity_id
_entity_poly.type
_entity_poly.pdbx_seq_one_letter_code
_entity_poly.pdbx_strand_id
1 'polypeptide(L)'
;MRKGILTGAAAGVEEVDIQGLGMQERKNLIERLVRTAEEDNERFLLKLRDRMERVGIDNPTVEVRFENLNIDAEAYVGNRGVPAMTNFFSNKVMDVLSAMHIVSSGKRHVSILHDISGVIRPGRMSLLLGPPGSRKTSLLLALAGKLDSNLKVSGRVTYNGHDMDEFVPQRTSAYIGQHDVHVGEMTVRETLAFFARCQGVRTRYDMLTELSRREKEANIKPDPDVDVYMKVKIHLILTKSCVYIGSDKGYSKLFVLLCKQAISVEGQESVVTDYILKILGLEICADTMVGDSMIRGISGGQKKHVTTGICNLQLN
;
A
#
# COMPACT_ATOMS: atom_id res chain seq x y z
N MET A 1 -5.89 -20.53 21.19
CA MET A 1 -4.69 -20.50 20.31
C MET A 1 -3.65 -19.50 20.82
N ARG A 2 -3.34 -19.48 22.13
CA ARG A 2 -2.54 -18.41 22.76
C ARG A 2 -1.05 -18.76 22.98
N LYS A 3 -0.66 -20.00 22.67
CA LYS A 3 0.69 -20.50 22.87
C LYS A 3 1.27 -20.99 21.54
N GLY A 4 2.50 -20.59 21.26
CA GLY A 4 3.30 -21.02 20.11
C GLY A 4 4.38 -22.01 20.56
N ILE A 5 4.84 -22.86 19.65
CA ILE A 5 5.94 -23.77 19.91
C ILE A 5 7.17 -23.24 19.17
N LEU A 6 8.18 -22.78 19.90
CA LEU A 6 9.46 -22.34 19.35
C LEU A 6 10.52 -23.41 19.56
N THR A 7 11.18 -23.84 18.48
CA THR A 7 12.34 -24.74 18.55
C THR A 7 13.59 -23.95 18.93
N GLY A 8 14.06 -24.01 20.17
CA GLY A 8 15.27 -23.30 20.60
C GLY A 8 16.53 -23.67 19.80
N ALA A 9 17.52 -22.76 19.77
CA ALA A 9 18.80 -22.93 19.08
C ALA A 9 19.60 -24.18 19.54
N ALA A 10 19.23 -24.76 20.69
CA ALA A 10 19.73 -26.01 21.20
C ALA A 10 18.58 -27.04 21.29
N ALA A 11 18.17 -27.64 20.17
CA ALA A 11 17.35 -28.86 20.04
C ALA A 11 16.21 -29.08 21.07
N GLY A 12 15.62 -28.00 21.60
CA GLY A 12 14.65 -28.00 22.68
C GLY A 12 13.39 -27.29 22.23
N VAL A 13 12.23 -27.88 22.52
CA VAL A 13 10.93 -27.34 22.14
C VAL A 13 10.44 -26.48 23.30
N GLU A 14 10.41 -25.16 23.13
CA GLU A 14 9.98 -24.21 24.16
C GLU A 14 8.59 -23.66 23.81
N GLU A 15 7.66 -23.73 24.77
CA GLU A 15 6.31 -23.20 24.60
C GLU A 15 6.33 -21.71 24.97
N VAL A 16 6.04 -20.84 24.00
CA VAL A 16 6.17 -19.39 24.17
C VAL A 16 4.81 -18.70 24.13
N ASP A 17 4.57 -17.84 25.11
CA ASP A 17 3.40 -16.97 25.16
C ASP A 17 3.57 -15.85 24.13
N ILE A 18 2.69 -15.86 23.15
CA ILE A 18 2.75 -14.99 21.99
C ILE A 18 2.61 -13.53 22.42
N GLN A 19 1.77 -13.21 23.42
CA GLN A 19 1.49 -11.83 23.84
C GLN A 19 2.59 -11.20 24.72
N GLY A 20 3.52 -12.00 25.23
CA GLY A 20 4.55 -11.58 26.20
C GLY A 20 5.97 -11.52 25.67
N LEU A 21 6.17 -11.66 24.34
CA LEU A 21 7.52 -11.75 23.75
C LEU A 21 8.37 -10.52 24.10
N GLY A 22 9.53 -10.73 24.72
CA GLY A 22 10.50 -9.67 25.00
C GLY A 22 11.17 -9.12 23.72
N MET A 23 11.83 -7.96 23.80
CA MET A 23 12.59 -7.38 22.67
C MET A 23 13.57 -8.38 22.03
N GLN A 24 14.29 -9.15 22.87
CA GLN A 24 15.30 -10.09 22.42
C GLN A 24 14.69 -11.32 21.73
N GLU A 25 13.58 -11.84 22.26
CA GLU A 25 12.86 -12.97 21.68
C GLU A 25 12.22 -12.61 20.34
N ARG A 26 11.66 -11.40 20.23
CA ARG A 26 11.16 -10.86 18.95
C ARG A 26 12.27 -10.77 17.92
N LYS A 27 13.42 -10.20 18.29
CA LYS A 27 14.58 -10.09 17.40
C LYS A 27 15.05 -11.47 16.94
N ASN A 28 15.18 -12.43 17.86
CA ASN A 28 15.55 -13.81 17.54
C ASN A 28 14.52 -14.49 16.62
N LEU A 29 13.23 -14.26 16.84
CA LEU A 29 12.17 -14.76 15.96
C LEU A 29 12.31 -14.20 14.54
N ILE A 30 12.49 -12.88 14.41
CA ILE A 30 12.67 -12.22 13.11
C ILE A 30 13.96 -12.67 12.42
N GLU A 31 15.07 -12.81 13.15
CA GLU A 31 16.34 -13.30 12.59
C GLU A 31 16.27 -14.73 12.06
N ARG A 32 15.46 -15.60 12.67
CA ARG A 32 15.25 -16.96 12.20
C ARG A 32 14.35 -17.05 10.97
N LEU A 33 13.35 -16.17 10.90
CA LEU A 33 12.39 -16.16 9.80
C LEU A 33 12.95 -15.48 8.56
N VAL A 34 13.73 -14.41 8.74
CA VAL A 34 14.37 -13.65 7.67
C VAL A 34 15.78 -13.31 8.14
N ARG A 35 16.76 -14.14 7.81
CA ARG A 35 18.17 -13.87 8.12
C ARG A 35 18.75 -12.91 7.08
N THR A 36 18.46 -13.15 5.81
CA THR A 36 18.75 -12.28 4.66
C THR A 36 17.44 -11.74 4.06
N ALA A 37 17.32 -10.42 3.94
CA ALA A 37 16.06 -9.75 3.56
C ALA A 37 15.52 -10.14 2.17
N GLU A 38 16.37 -10.53 1.22
CA GLU A 38 15.96 -10.86 -0.15
C GLU A 38 15.71 -12.37 -0.33
N GLU A 39 16.72 -13.22 -0.13
CA GLU A 39 16.64 -14.67 -0.39
C GLU A 39 15.73 -15.42 0.61
N ASP A 40 15.83 -15.12 1.90
CA ASP A 40 15.03 -15.83 2.91
C ASP A 40 13.58 -15.35 2.92
N ASN A 41 13.33 -14.09 2.52
CA ASN A 41 11.97 -13.56 2.46
C ASN A 41 11.16 -14.20 1.33
N GLU A 42 11.75 -14.41 0.14
CA GLU A 42 11.06 -15.15 -0.92
C GLU A 42 10.69 -16.56 -0.45
N ARG A 43 11.67 -17.31 0.08
CA ARG A 43 11.44 -18.68 0.59
C ARG A 43 10.38 -18.72 1.68
N PHE A 44 10.40 -17.74 2.57
CA PHE A 44 9.42 -17.59 3.63
C PHE A 44 8.02 -17.30 3.09
N LEU A 45 7.90 -16.36 2.15
CA LEU A 45 6.63 -16.01 1.51
C LEU A 45 6.08 -17.13 0.63
N LEU A 46 6.93 -18.01 0.10
CA LEU A 46 6.54 -19.25 -0.58
C LEU A 46 5.98 -20.26 0.42
N LYS A 47 6.69 -20.54 1.52
CA LYS A 47 6.18 -21.44 2.59
C LYS A 47 4.80 -21.02 3.12
N LEU A 48 4.58 -19.71 3.26
CA LEU A 48 3.30 -19.14 3.67
C LEU A 48 2.20 -19.38 2.65
N ARG A 49 2.49 -19.14 1.36
CA ARG A 49 1.55 -19.42 0.27
C ARG A 49 1.22 -20.90 0.18
N ASP A 50 2.24 -21.76 0.19
CA ASP A 50 2.08 -23.21 0.11
C ASP A 50 1.29 -23.78 1.30
N ARG A 51 1.34 -23.13 2.47
CA ARG A 51 0.49 -23.48 3.62
C ARG A 51 -0.98 -23.21 3.35
N MET A 52 -1.31 -22.07 2.74
CA MET A 52 -2.70 -21.69 2.40
C MET A 52 -3.25 -22.54 1.25
N GLU A 53 -2.45 -22.77 0.21
CA GLU A 53 -2.84 -23.58 -0.94
C GLU A 53 -3.11 -25.05 -0.56
N ARG A 54 -2.35 -25.59 0.40
CA ARG A 54 -2.57 -26.97 0.93
C ARG A 54 -3.94 -27.19 1.55
N VAL A 55 -4.60 -26.13 2.01
CA VAL A 55 -5.95 -26.19 2.59
C VAL A 55 -7.01 -25.58 1.67
N GLY A 56 -6.68 -25.35 0.39
CA GLY A 56 -7.57 -24.81 -0.63
C GLY A 56 -8.04 -23.38 -0.30
N ILE A 57 -7.18 -22.58 0.33
CA ILE A 57 -7.42 -21.14 0.50
C ILE A 57 -6.65 -20.42 -0.60
N ASP A 58 -7.39 -19.93 -1.58
CA ASP A 58 -6.82 -19.16 -2.68
C ASP A 58 -6.33 -17.79 -2.22
N ASN A 59 -5.19 -17.40 -2.75
CA ASN A 59 -4.58 -16.13 -2.46
C ASN A 59 -5.31 -15.02 -3.25
N PRO A 60 -5.82 -13.95 -2.62
CA PRO A 60 -6.57 -12.94 -3.36
C PRO A 60 -5.65 -12.23 -4.36
N THR A 61 -5.98 -12.35 -5.65
CA THR A 61 -5.32 -11.65 -6.75
C THR A 61 -6.09 -10.40 -7.11
N VAL A 62 -5.40 -9.37 -7.62
CA VAL A 62 -6.03 -8.14 -8.10
C VAL A 62 -5.58 -7.89 -9.52
N GLU A 63 -6.51 -8.02 -10.45
CA GLU A 63 -6.40 -7.53 -11.82
C GLU A 63 -7.09 -6.17 -11.92
N VAL A 64 -6.40 -5.19 -12.50
CA VAL A 64 -6.98 -3.88 -12.81
C VAL A 64 -7.10 -3.74 -14.32
N ARG A 65 -8.32 -3.51 -14.79
CA ARG A 65 -8.63 -3.35 -16.22
C ARG A 65 -9.24 -1.98 -16.44
N PHE A 66 -8.80 -1.29 -17.47
CA PHE A 66 -9.33 0.00 -17.87
C PHE A 66 -9.68 -0.04 -19.36
N GLU A 67 -10.84 0.51 -19.71
CA GLU A 67 -11.40 0.48 -21.06
C GLU A 67 -11.96 1.85 -21.42
N ASN A 68 -11.54 2.34 -22.60
CA ASN A 68 -11.96 3.62 -23.16
C ASN A 68 -11.87 4.78 -22.15
N LEU A 69 -10.82 4.79 -21.32
CA LEU A 69 -10.66 5.75 -20.24
C LEU A 69 -10.31 7.13 -20.81
N ASN A 70 -11.20 8.10 -20.60
CA ASN A 70 -10.94 9.51 -20.84
C ASN A 70 -11.01 10.31 -19.54
N ILE A 71 -10.11 11.27 -19.41
CA ILE A 71 -10.09 12.22 -18.30
C ILE A 71 -10.12 13.61 -18.89
N ASP A 72 -11.13 14.39 -18.55
CA ASP A 72 -11.29 15.76 -19.01
C ASP A 72 -11.23 16.72 -17.83
N ALA A 73 -10.51 17.84 -18.01
CA ALA A 73 -10.50 18.96 -17.09
C ALA A 73 -11.29 20.12 -17.66
N GLU A 74 -12.05 20.81 -16.81
CA GLU A 74 -12.56 22.14 -17.15
C GLU A 74 -11.54 23.18 -16.69
N ALA A 75 -10.94 23.90 -17.64
CA ALA A 75 -9.98 24.96 -17.34
C ALA A 75 -10.47 26.31 -17.89
N TYR A 76 -10.30 27.36 -17.09
CA TYR A 76 -10.51 28.74 -17.55
C TYR A 76 -9.37 29.15 -18.49
N VAL A 77 -9.71 29.69 -19.66
CA VAL A 77 -8.74 30.05 -20.69
C VAL A 77 -8.09 31.41 -20.41
N GLY A 78 -6.78 31.51 -20.67
CA GLY A 78 -6.02 32.77 -20.64
C GLY A 78 -5.62 33.20 -19.23
N ASN A 79 -5.52 34.53 -18.99
CA ASN A 79 -5.05 35.10 -17.72
C ASN A 79 -5.99 34.83 -16.51
N ARG A 80 -7.10 34.11 -16.74
CA ARG A 80 -8.14 33.76 -15.76
C ARG A 80 -7.92 32.43 -15.04
N GLY A 81 -6.98 31.61 -15.53
CA GLY A 81 -6.59 30.34 -14.88
C GLY A 81 -5.61 30.51 -13.70
N VAL A 82 -5.05 31.72 -13.52
CA VAL A 82 -4.12 32.03 -12.43
C VAL A 82 -4.92 32.42 -11.18
N PRO A 83 -4.66 31.81 -10.00
CA PRO A 83 -5.37 32.12 -8.77
C PRO A 83 -4.94 33.51 -8.23
N ALA A 84 -5.55 34.56 -8.78
CA ALA A 84 -5.48 35.91 -8.27
C ALA A 84 -6.86 36.31 -7.72
N MET A 85 -6.89 37.12 -6.66
CA MET A 85 -8.14 37.57 -6.02
C MET A 85 -9.11 38.19 -7.01
N THR A 86 -8.61 38.99 -7.95
CA THR A 86 -9.40 39.62 -9.03
C THR A 86 -10.01 38.60 -9.99
N ASN A 87 -9.26 37.55 -10.34
CA ASN A 87 -9.75 36.46 -11.18
C ASN A 87 -10.81 35.62 -10.46
N PHE A 88 -10.68 35.41 -9.15
CA PHE A 88 -11.67 34.66 -8.37
C PHE A 88 -13.04 35.36 -8.34
N PHE A 89 -13.07 36.66 -8.02
CA PHE A 89 -14.32 37.44 -8.03
C PHE A 89 -14.91 37.53 -9.44
N SER A 90 -14.08 37.77 -10.45
CA SER A 90 -14.52 37.83 -11.85
C SER A 90 -15.11 36.50 -12.32
N ASN A 91 -14.47 35.36 -12.00
CA ASN A 91 -14.97 34.04 -12.34
C ASN A 91 -16.28 33.71 -11.61
N LYS A 92 -16.43 34.06 -10.32
CA LYS A 92 -17.68 33.88 -9.55
C LYS A 92 -18.85 34.68 -10.16
N VAL A 93 -18.62 35.95 -10.50
CA VAL A 93 -19.65 36.79 -11.14
C VAL A 93 -20.02 36.23 -12.51
N MET A 94 -19.04 35.75 -13.27
CA MET A 94 -19.28 35.17 -14.59
C MET A 94 -19.97 33.79 -14.52
N ASP A 95 -19.71 32.97 -13.50
CA ASP A 95 -20.45 31.74 -13.22
C ASP A 95 -21.94 32.04 -12.92
N VAL A 96 -22.24 33.12 -12.19
CA VAL A 96 -23.63 33.57 -11.95
C VAL A 96 -24.28 34.10 -13.24
N LEU A 97 -23.56 34.90 -14.02
CA LEU A 97 -24.05 35.43 -15.30
C LEU A 97 -24.26 34.33 -16.36
N SER A 98 -23.44 33.27 -16.33
CA SER A 98 -23.60 32.10 -17.19
C SER A 98 -24.75 31.20 -16.74
N ALA A 99 -25.00 31.06 -15.43
CA ALA A 99 -26.23 30.43 -14.92
C ALA A 99 -27.49 31.18 -15.39
N MET A 100 -27.43 32.51 -15.52
CA MET A 100 -28.50 33.34 -16.09
C MET A 100 -28.52 33.39 -17.63
N HIS A 101 -27.75 32.54 -18.33
CA HIS A 101 -27.66 32.45 -19.80
C HIS A 101 -27.16 33.73 -20.53
N ILE A 102 -26.54 34.68 -19.82
CA ILE A 102 -26.11 35.97 -20.40
C ILE A 102 -24.73 35.88 -21.05
N VAL A 103 -23.82 35.05 -20.51
CA VAL A 103 -22.41 34.98 -20.93
C VAL A 103 -21.93 33.52 -20.94
N SER A 104 -21.07 33.14 -21.90
CA SER A 104 -20.41 31.83 -21.90
C SER A 104 -19.43 31.72 -20.71
N SER A 105 -19.43 30.59 -20.00
CA SER A 105 -18.62 30.37 -18.80
C SER A 105 -17.10 30.47 -19.04
N GLY A 106 -16.64 30.49 -20.30
CA GLY A 106 -15.23 30.62 -20.66
C GLY A 106 -14.36 29.43 -20.24
N LYS A 107 -14.99 28.36 -19.73
CA LYS A 107 -14.37 27.07 -19.43
C LYS A 107 -14.19 26.32 -20.74
N ARG A 108 -12.98 25.82 -21.00
CA ARG A 108 -12.73 24.86 -22.08
C ARG A 108 -12.46 23.50 -21.48
N HIS A 109 -13.03 22.48 -22.12
CA HIS A 109 -12.67 21.09 -21.86
C HIS A 109 -11.27 20.84 -22.43
N VAL A 110 -10.32 20.59 -21.53
CA VAL A 110 -8.99 20.11 -21.88
C VAL A 110 -8.96 18.65 -21.53
N SER A 111 -8.93 17.81 -22.56
CA SER A 111 -8.84 16.39 -22.35
C SER A 111 -7.41 16.00 -22.01
N ILE A 112 -7.25 15.39 -20.85
CA ILE A 112 -6.00 14.93 -20.25
C ILE A 112 -5.67 13.53 -20.75
N LEU A 113 -6.63 12.61 -20.81
CA LEU A 113 -6.41 11.27 -21.37
C LEU A 113 -7.49 10.97 -22.39
N HIS A 114 -7.11 10.29 -23.47
CA HIS A 114 -7.98 9.95 -24.58
C HIS A 114 -7.89 8.46 -24.89
N ASP A 115 -9.03 7.79 -24.75
CA ASP A 115 -9.32 6.43 -25.19
C ASP A 115 -8.25 5.40 -24.80
N ILE A 116 -7.85 5.44 -23.53
CA ILE A 116 -6.81 4.55 -23.01
C ILE A 116 -7.45 3.25 -22.52
N SER A 117 -6.93 2.12 -23.02
CA SER A 117 -7.38 0.78 -22.63
C SER A 117 -6.19 -0.13 -22.29
N GLY A 118 -6.36 -1.04 -21.33
CA GLY A 118 -5.29 -1.93 -20.89
C GLY A 118 -5.60 -2.72 -19.63
N VAL A 119 -4.68 -3.61 -19.27
CA VAL A 119 -4.82 -4.54 -18.14
C VAL A 119 -3.51 -4.66 -17.36
N ILE A 120 -3.59 -4.48 -16.04
CA ILE A 120 -2.52 -4.75 -15.08
C ILE A 120 -2.81 -6.11 -14.45
N ARG A 121 -2.00 -7.11 -14.79
CA ARG A 121 -2.16 -8.48 -14.30
C ARG A 121 -1.52 -8.68 -12.92
N PRO A 122 -2.11 -9.54 -12.07
CA PRO A 122 -1.49 -9.94 -10.81
C PRO A 122 -0.18 -10.69 -11.05
N GLY A 123 0.71 -10.67 -10.06
CA GLY A 123 2.03 -11.31 -10.09
C GLY A 123 3.06 -10.69 -11.04
N ARG A 124 2.79 -9.53 -11.65
CA ARG A 124 3.71 -8.89 -12.61
C ARG A 124 3.99 -7.44 -12.24
N MET A 125 5.24 -7.02 -12.50
CA MET A 125 5.61 -5.61 -12.46
C MET A 125 5.27 -4.99 -13.82
N SER A 126 4.44 -3.94 -13.82
CA SER A 126 4.11 -3.18 -15.02
C SER A 126 4.89 -1.86 -15.03
N LEU A 127 5.47 -1.49 -16.17
CA LEU A 127 6.25 -0.27 -16.35
C LEU A 127 5.57 0.66 -17.37
N LEU A 128 5.15 1.85 -16.94
CA LEU A 128 4.54 2.89 -17.77
C LEU A 128 5.57 3.96 -18.12
N LEU A 129 6.11 3.91 -19.33
CA LEU A 129 7.07 4.90 -19.83
C LEU A 129 6.38 5.92 -20.72
N GLY A 130 6.87 7.16 -20.68
CA GLY A 130 6.40 8.21 -21.59
C GLY A 130 7.16 9.51 -21.36
N PRO A 131 7.16 10.42 -22.35
CA PRO A 131 7.87 11.70 -22.26
C PRO A 131 7.29 12.60 -21.15
N PRO A 132 8.04 13.61 -20.66
CA PRO A 132 7.50 14.62 -19.76
C PRO A 132 6.20 15.23 -20.33
N GLY A 133 5.20 15.45 -19.48
CA GLY A 133 3.89 15.95 -19.92
C GLY A 133 2.97 14.92 -20.57
N SER A 134 3.36 13.63 -20.68
CA SER A 134 2.48 12.58 -21.24
C SER A 134 1.36 12.10 -20.29
N ARG A 135 1.11 12.83 -19.19
CA ARG A 135 -0.06 12.64 -18.30
C ARG A 135 -0.14 11.27 -17.59
N LYS A 136 1.00 10.59 -17.46
CA LYS A 136 1.16 9.32 -16.73
C LYS A 136 0.64 9.41 -15.30
N THR A 137 1.05 10.45 -14.57
CA THR A 137 0.61 10.68 -13.19
C THR A 137 -0.92 10.77 -13.09
N SER A 138 -1.59 11.39 -14.08
CA SER A 138 -3.05 11.46 -14.12
C SER A 138 -3.69 10.09 -14.36
N LEU A 139 -3.13 9.27 -15.24
CA LEU A 139 -3.58 7.89 -15.45
C LEU A 139 -3.44 7.07 -14.16
N LEU A 140 -2.30 7.19 -13.49
CA LEU A 140 -1.98 6.50 -12.26
C LEU A 140 -2.92 6.89 -11.10
N LEU A 141 -3.24 8.17 -10.96
CA LEU A 141 -4.20 8.65 -9.97
C LEU A 141 -5.63 8.20 -10.27
N ALA A 142 -6.02 8.14 -11.55
CA ALA A 142 -7.32 7.64 -11.96
C ALA A 142 -7.48 6.15 -11.64
N LEU A 143 -6.47 5.33 -11.95
CA LEU A 143 -6.47 3.92 -11.58
C LEU A 143 -6.52 3.73 -10.07
N ALA A 144 -5.79 4.54 -9.28
CA ALA A 144 -5.83 4.48 -7.82
C ALA A 144 -7.14 4.98 -7.18
N GLY A 145 -8.07 5.54 -7.97
CA GLY A 145 -9.26 6.23 -7.45
C GLY A 145 -8.93 7.48 -6.63
N LYS A 146 -7.78 8.12 -6.86
CA LYS A 146 -7.31 9.33 -6.17
C LYS A 146 -7.30 10.55 -7.09
N LEU A 147 -8.05 10.51 -8.18
CA LEU A 147 -8.18 11.64 -9.09
C LEU A 147 -9.00 12.76 -8.43
N ASP A 148 -8.67 14.01 -8.75
CA ASP A 148 -9.41 15.18 -8.29
C ASP A 148 -10.88 15.10 -8.74
N SER A 149 -11.81 15.34 -7.81
CA SER A 149 -13.26 15.29 -8.06
C SER A 149 -13.75 16.32 -9.09
N ASN A 150 -12.94 17.35 -9.37
CA ASN A 150 -13.25 18.36 -10.38
C ASN A 150 -12.96 17.88 -11.82
N LEU A 151 -12.35 16.71 -11.98
CA LEU A 151 -12.06 16.12 -13.29
C LEU A 151 -13.20 15.19 -13.71
N LYS A 152 -13.66 15.35 -14.94
CA LYS A 152 -14.67 14.46 -15.53
C LYS A 152 -13.98 13.21 -16.04
N VAL A 153 -14.30 12.07 -15.44
CA VAL A 153 -13.81 10.76 -15.88
C VAL A 153 -14.91 10.09 -16.71
N SER A 154 -14.56 9.54 -17.87
CA SER A 154 -15.41 8.66 -18.66
C SER A 154 -14.65 7.40 -19.07
N GLY A 155 -15.38 6.35 -19.45
CA GLY A 155 -14.82 5.00 -19.62
C GLY A 155 -15.01 4.15 -18.36
N ARG A 156 -14.35 3.01 -18.31
CA ARG A 156 -14.53 2.01 -17.24
C ARG A 156 -13.19 1.63 -16.62
N VAL A 157 -13.13 1.55 -15.30
CA VAL A 157 -12.02 0.93 -14.56
C VAL A 157 -12.62 -0.14 -13.67
N THR A 158 -12.11 -1.36 -13.74
CA THR A 158 -12.58 -2.49 -12.94
C THR A 158 -11.44 -3.13 -12.16
N TYR A 159 -11.76 -3.58 -10.95
CA TYR A 159 -10.92 -4.38 -10.07
C TYR A 159 -11.52 -5.77 -9.96
N ASN A 160 -10.86 -6.79 -10.52
CA ASN A 160 -11.38 -8.16 -10.62
C ASN A 160 -12.80 -8.23 -11.24
N GLY A 161 -13.10 -7.35 -12.21
CA GLY A 161 -14.41 -7.28 -12.86
C GLY A 161 -15.45 -6.43 -12.15
N HIS A 162 -15.18 -5.93 -10.93
CA HIS A 162 -16.04 -4.98 -10.24
C HIS A 162 -15.71 -3.55 -10.59
N ASP A 163 -16.73 -2.73 -10.85
CA ASP A 163 -16.59 -1.31 -11.13
C ASP A 163 -16.16 -0.52 -9.87
N MET A 164 -15.66 0.72 -10.07
CA MET A 164 -15.10 1.58 -9.01
C MET A 164 -16.12 2.08 -7.97
N ASP A 165 -17.41 1.91 -8.23
CA ASP A 165 -18.53 2.23 -7.35
C ASP A 165 -18.91 1.05 -6.44
N GLU A 166 -18.75 -0.19 -6.93
CA GLU A 166 -18.94 -1.41 -6.15
C GLU A 166 -17.72 -1.75 -5.29
N PHE A 167 -16.53 -1.47 -5.82
CA PHE A 167 -15.26 -1.72 -5.18
C PHE A 167 -14.66 -0.42 -4.63
N VAL A 168 -13.86 -0.48 -3.56
CA VAL A 168 -13.16 0.70 -3.04
C VAL A 168 -11.66 0.57 -3.36
N PRO A 169 -11.18 1.12 -4.49
CA PRO A 169 -9.80 1.01 -4.94
C PRO A 169 -8.79 1.43 -3.89
N GLN A 170 -9.13 2.45 -3.07
CA GLN A 170 -8.25 3.02 -2.07
C GLN A 170 -7.93 2.05 -0.93
N ARG A 171 -8.71 0.96 -0.77
CA ARG A 171 -8.41 -0.12 0.19
C ARG A 171 -7.43 -1.15 -0.36
N THR A 172 -7.31 -1.25 -1.68
CA THR A 172 -6.57 -2.32 -2.35
C THR A 172 -5.42 -1.81 -3.23
N SER A 173 -5.38 -0.51 -3.50
CA SER A 173 -4.31 0.16 -4.24
C SER A 173 -3.73 1.31 -3.44
N ALA A 174 -2.40 1.40 -3.43
CA ALA A 174 -1.66 2.47 -2.80
C ALA A 174 -0.95 3.30 -3.86
N TYR A 175 -1.21 4.59 -3.86
CA TYR A 175 -0.47 5.55 -4.67
C TYR A 175 0.69 6.15 -3.85
N ILE A 176 1.91 5.99 -4.35
CA ILE A 176 3.13 6.59 -3.81
C ILE A 176 3.46 7.82 -4.66
N GLY A 177 3.31 8.99 -4.04
CA GLY A 177 3.61 10.26 -4.68
C GLY A 177 5.10 10.48 -4.94
N GLN A 178 5.38 11.45 -5.80
CA GLN A 178 6.74 11.92 -6.07
C GLN A 178 7.38 12.54 -4.82
N HIS A 179 6.58 13.25 -4.02
CA HIS A 179 7.01 13.86 -2.76
C HIS A 179 6.60 12.95 -1.60
N ASP A 180 7.56 12.65 -0.74
CA ASP A 180 7.32 11.92 0.49
C ASP A 180 6.88 12.91 1.57
N VAL A 181 5.71 12.66 2.17
CA VAL A 181 5.17 13.48 3.26
C VAL A 181 5.30 12.67 4.53
N HIS A 182 6.29 13.02 5.35
CA HIS A 182 6.55 12.40 6.65
C HIS A 182 6.61 13.47 7.73
N VAL A 183 6.26 13.09 8.97
CA VAL A 183 6.48 13.93 10.15
C VAL A 183 7.98 13.91 10.46
N GLY A 184 8.64 15.06 10.32
CA GLY A 184 10.09 15.17 10.44
C GLY A 184 10.60 14.92 11.87
N GLU A 185 9.73 15.13 12.85
CA GLU A 185 9.98 15.03 14.29
C GLU A 185 9.89 13.61 14.86
N MET A 186 9.52 12.62 14.04
CA MET A 186 9.42 11.22 14.46
C MET A 186 10.62 10.42 13.94
N THR A 187 11.03 9.40 14.69
CA THR A 187 11.96 8.39 14.18
C THR A 187 11.30 7.48 13.15
N VAL A 188 12.10 6.78 12.35
CA VAL A 188 11.59 5.81 11.37
C VAL A 188 10.73 4.73 12.05
N ARG A 189 11.21 4.21 13.19
CA ARG A 189 10.51 3.19 13.98
C ARG A 189 9.19 3.72 14.53
N GLU A 190 9.19 4.90 15.14
CA GLU A 190 7.97 5.51 15.68
C GLU A 190 6.95 5.78 14.57
N THR A 191 7.43 6.26 13.41
CA THR A 191 6.58 6.51 12.24
C THR A 191 5.88 5.22 11.82
N LEU A 192 6.63 4.14 11.58
CA LEU A 192 6.06 2.85 11.18
C LEU A 192 5.16 2.25 12.26
N ALA A 193 5.53 2.36 13.54
CA ALA A 193 4.70 1.89 14.65
C ALA A 193 3.38 2.67 14.75
N PHE A 194 3.42 3.99 14.55
CA PHE A 194 2.23 4.84 14.51
C PHE A 194 1.30 4.43 13.35
N PHE A 195 1.84 4.28 12.14
CA PHE A 195 1.03 3.84 11.01
C PHE A 195 0.49 2.42 11.17
N ALA A 196 1.22 1.53 11.84
CA ALA A 196 0.75 0.20 12.19
C ALA A 196 -0.44 0.25 13.17
N ARG A 197 -0.42 1.15 14.16
CA ARG A 197 -1.53 1.40 15.10
C ARG A 197 -2.76 1.98 14.44
N CYS A 198 -2.57 2.89 13.47
CA CYS A 198 -3.67 3.50 12.74
C CYS A 198 -4.40 2.54 11.79
N GLN A 199 -3.85 1.33 11.56
CA GLN A 199 -4.59 0.29 10.85
C GLN A 199 -5.63 -0.30 11.80
N GLY A 200 -6.89 0.09 11.61
CA GLY A 200 -7.99 -0.41 12.41
C GLY A 200 -8.02 -1.96 12.41
N VAL A 201 -8.24 -2.54 13.60
CA VAL A 201 -8.40 -3.98 13.79
C VAL A 201 -9.80 -4.38 13.31
N ARG A 202 -9.99 -4.56 12.00
CA ARG A 202 -11.28 -5.04 11.47
C ARG A 202 -11.22 -6.54 11.19
N THR A 203 -11.94 -7.33 11.98
CA THR A 203 -12.43 -8.72 11.73
C THR A 203 -11.68 -9.52 10.65
N ARG A 204 -10.58 -10.17 11.01
CA ARG A 204 -9.87 -11.23 10.24
C ARG A 204 -9.45 -12.40 11.12
N TYR A 205 -10.06 -12.53 12.31
CA TYR A 205 -9.99 -13.77 13.10
C TYR A 205 -10.56 -14.95 12.31
N ASP A 206 -11.52 -14.69 11.41
CA ASP A 206 -12.23 -15.72 10.66
C ASP A 206 -11.32 -16.52 9.73
N MET A 207 -10.38 -15.88 9.01
CA MET A 207 -9.49 -16.63 8.11
C MET A 207 -8.53 -17.53 8.86
N LEU A 208 -7.83 -17.04 9.89
CA LEU A 208 -6.86 -17.88 10.61
C LEU A 208 -7.56 -19.00 11.36
N THR A 209 -8.77 -18.74 11.85
CA THR A 209 -9.65 -19.77 12.42
C THR A 209 -10.04 -20.79 11.36
N GLU A 210 -10.40 -20.35 10.15
CA GLU A 210 -10.75 -21.20 9.02
C GLU A 210 -9.55 -22.02 8.52
N LEU A 211 -8.38 -21.42 8.39
CA LEU A 211 -7.13 -22.09 8.05
C LEU A 211 -6.81 -23.17 9.09
N SER A 212 -6.84 -22.82 10.38
CA SER A 212 -6.59 -23.79 11.45
C SER A 212 -7.63 -24.91 11.49
N ARG A 213 -8.90 -24.60 11.17
CA ARG A 213 -9.98 -25.60 11.04
C ARG A 213 -9.68 -26.58 9.91
N ARG A 214 -9.37 -26.10 8.71
CA ARG A 214 -9.06 -26.93 7.54
C ARG A 214 -7.77 -27.74 7.72
N GLU A 215 -6.75 -27.18 8.37
CA GLU A 215 -5.52 -27.92 8.70
C GLU A 215 -5.80 -29.11 9.62
N LYS A 216 -6.67 -28.94 10.61
CA LYS A 216 -7.09 -30.03 11.51
C LYS A 216 -7.89 -31.09 10.77
N GLU A 217 -8.80 -30.69 9.89
CA GLU A 217 -9.60 -31.62 9.07
C GLU A 217 -8.74 -32.42 8.09
N ALA A 218 -7.72 -31.78 7.51
CA ALA A 218 -6.76 -32.43 6.62
C ALA A 218 -5.62 -33.16 7.37
N ASN A 219 -5.60 -33.11 8.71
CA ASN A 219 -4.54 -33.66 9.56
C ASN A 219 -3.12 -33.19 9.17
N ILE A 220 -3.00 -31.93 8.74
CA ILE A 220 -1.75 -31.32 8.31
C ILE A 220 -1.11 -30.60 9.50
N LYS A 221 0.14 -30.93 9.83
CA LYS A 221 0.93 -30.17 10.81
C LYS A 221 1.70 -29.05 10.10
N PRO A 222 1.53 -27.78 10.51
CA PRO A 222 2.28 -26.67 9.93
C PRO A 222 3.72 -26.66 10.43
N ASP A 223 4.61 -26.00 9.66
CA ASP A 223 5.98 -25.70 10.08
C ASP A 223 5.93 -24.82 11.35
N PRO A 224 6.59 -25.20 12.47
CA PRO A 224 6.49 -24.50 13.74
C PRO A 224 6.86 -23.02 13.66
N ASP A 225 7.90 -22.66 12.90
CA ASP A 225 8.36 -21.27 12.80
C ASP A 225 7.34 -20.43 12.01
N VAL A 226 6.77 -21.01 10.94
CA VAL A 226 5.71 -20.39 10.13
C VAL A 226 4.39 -20.29 10.91
N ASP A 227 4.10 -21.28 11.75
CA ASP A 227 2.92 -21.33 12.59
C ASP A 227 2.97 -20.34 13.73
N VAL A 228 4.10 -20.27 14.44
CA VAL A 228 4.35 -19.23 15.43
C VAL A 228 4.25 -17.87 14.75
N TYR A 229 4.86 -17.67 13.59
CA TYR A 229 4.74 -16.40 12.90
C TYR A 229 3.30 -16.05 12.51
N MET A 230 2.52 -16.96 11.92
CA MET A 230 1.11 -16.70 11.59
C MET A 230 0.24 -16.50 12.85
N LYS A 231 0.63 -17.08 13.99
CA LYS A 231 -0.07 -16.92 15.27
C LYS A 231 0.33 -15.64 16.04
N VAL A 232 1.60 -15.26 16.01
CA VAL A 232 2.14 -13.96 16.43
C VAL A 232 1.50 -12.88 15.54
N LYS A 233 1.47 -13.12 14.23
CA LYS A 233 0.65 -12.39 13.25
C LYS A 233 -0.81 -12.84 13.17
N ILE A 234 -1.48 -13.18 14.29
CA ILE A 234 -2.94 -13.02 14.31
C ILE A 234 -3.11 -11.49 14.23
N HIS A 235 -3.04 -10.86 13.06
CA HIS A 235 -4.10 -10.87 12.05
C HIS A 235 -3.65 -10.59 10.61
N LEU A 236 -2.41 -10.91 10.22
CA LEU A 236 -2.07 -10.68 8.82
C LEU A 236 -1.02 -11.55 8.18
N ILE A 237 -1.51 -12.56 7.46
CA ILE A 237 -1.12 -12.75 6.07
C ILE A 237 -2.36 -13.15 5.29
N LEU A 238 -3.27 -12.20 5.11
CA LEU A 238 -3.96 -12.13 3.83
C LEU A 238 -3.09 -11.24 2.98
N THR A 239 -2.20 -11.87 2.24
CA THR A 239 -1.57 -11.41 1.01
C THR A 239 -2.60 -10.74 0.09
N LYS A 240 -3.05 -9.54 0.45
CA LYS A 240 -3.76 -8.68 -0.48
C LYS A 240 -2.77 -8.35 -1.58
N SER A 241 -3.12 -8.76 -2.79
CA SER A 241 -2.44 -8.28 -3.98
C SER A 241 -2.72 -6.79 -4.09
N CYS A 242 -1.77 -5.96 -3.65
CA CYS A 242 -1.94 -4.52 -3.69
C CYS A 242 -1.26 -3.91 -4.90
N VAL A 243 -1.99 -3.04 -5.59
CA VAL A 243 -1.43 -2.30 -6.73
C VAL A 243 -0.73 -1.08 -6.17
N TYR A 244 0.60 -1.11 -6.19
CA TYR A 244 1.41 0.07 -5.89
C TYR A 244 1.53 0.91 -7.16
N ILE A 245 1.37 2.21 -7.00
CA ILE A 245 1.40 3.11 -8.13
C ILE A 245 2.35 4.26 -7.78
N GLY A 246 3.58 4.20 -8.28
CA GLY A 246 4.64 5.16 -8.01
C GLY A 246 4.95 6.10 -9.18
N SER A 247 5.31 7.35 -8.89
CA SER A 247 5.83 8.33 -9.86
C SER A 247 7.16 8.92 -9.37
N ASP A 248 8.23 8.82 -10.18
CA ASP A 248 9.55 9.40 -9.90
C ASP A 248 9.96 10.49 -10.92
N LYS A 249 10.89 11.38 -10.54
CA LYS A 249 11.36 12.52 -11.36
C LYS A 249 12.21 12.04 -12.56
N GLY A 250 11.98 12.62 -13.73
CA GLY A 250 12.85 12.51 -14.91
C GLY A 250 12.46 11.43 -15.93
N TYR A 251 12.06 10.26 -15.45
CA TYR A 251 11.42 9.20 -16.24
C TYR A 251 10.44 8.56 -15.30
N SER A 252 9.13 8.65 -15.53
CA SER A 252 8.16 8.05 -14.62
C SER A 252 8.30 6.53 -14.66
N LYS A 253 9.18 5.97 -13.84
CA LYS A 253 9.28 4.53 -13.64
C LYS A 253 8.13 4.14 -12.74
N LEU A 254 7.12 3.53 -13.37
CA LEU A 254 6.06 2.85 -12.65
C LEU A 254 6.65 1.63 -11.95
N PHE A 255 6.55 1.59 -10.63
CA PHE A 255 6.70 0.37 -9.84
C PHE A 255 5.30 -0.07 -9.42
N VAL A 256 4.68 -0.97 -10.20
CA VAL A 256 3.60 -1.81 -9.68
C VAL A 256 4.24 -2.98 -8.95
N LEU A 257 4.54 -2.77 -7.66
CA LEU A 257 5.03 -3.82 -6.78
C LEU A 257 3.81 -4.48 -6.13
N LEU A 258 3.46 -5.71 -6.49
CA LEU A 258 2.48 -6.47 -5.72
C LEU A 258 3.16 -6.99 -4.45
N CYS A 259 3.20 -6.17 -3.42
CA CYS A 259 3.82 -6.52 -2.15
C CYS A 259 2.86 -7.32 -1.27
N LYS A 260 3.34 -8.46 -0.76
CA LYS A 260 2.67 -9.25 0.28
C LYS A 260 2.71 -8.45 1.59
N GLN A 261 1.54 -8.11 2.14
CA GLN A 261 1.42 -7.21 3.29
C GLN A 261 1.76 -7.84 4.64
N ALA A 262 2.04 -6.97 5.63
CA ALA A 262 2.08 -7.26 7.06
C ALA A 262 1.22 -6.21 7.81
N ILE A 263 0.28 -6.63 8.66
CA ILE A 263 -0.61 -5.77 9.47
C ILE A 263 -0.65 -6.38 10.87
N SER A 264 -0.80 -5.51 11.87
CA SER A 264 -0.72 -5.82 13.29
C SER A 264 -2.08 -5.94 13.95
N VAL A 265 -2.14 -6.64 15.09
CA VAL A 265 -3.24 -6.54 16.08
C VAL A 265 -2.71 -5.81 17.30
N GLU A 266 -3.64 -5.15 17.97
CA GLU A 266 -3.50 -4.56 19.29
C GLU A 266 -2.67 -5.46 20.23
N GLY A 267 -1.51 -4.95 20.65
CA GLY A 267 -0.54 -5.64 21.52
C GLY A 267 0.68 -6.27 20.83
N GLN A 268 0.74 -6.34 19.49
CA GLN A 268 1.83 -7.00 18.72
C GLN A 268 2.53 -6.07 17.70
N GLU A 269 2.43 -4.76 17.92
CA GLU A 269 2.85 -3.71 16.97
C GLU A 269 4.35 -3.72 16.69
N SER A 270 5.16 -4.00 17.71
CA SER A 270 6.62 -3.98 17.63
C SER A 270 7.17 -5.02 16.65
N VAL A 271 6.60 -6.22 16.61
CA VAL A 271 7.05 -7.30 15.71
C VAL A 271 6.85 -6.93 14.24
N VAL A 272 5.72 -6.29 13.91
CA VAL A 272 5.40 -5.91 12.52
C VAL A 272 6.33 -4.77 12.07
N THR A 273 6.54 -3.79 12.93
CA THR A 273 7.48 -2.70 12.67
C THR A 273 8.90 -3.23 12.48
N ASP A 274 9.38 -4.13 13.35
CA ASP A 274 10.71 -4.73 13.24
C ASP A 274 10.89 -5.56 11.96
N TYR A 275 9.86 -6.32 11.56
CA TYR A 275 9.87 -7.07 10.30
C TYR A 275 9.94 -6.15 9.07
N ILE A 276 9.16 -5.07 9.04
CA ILE A 276 9.15 -4.10 7.94
C ILE A 276 10.48 -3.35 7.87
N LEU A 277 11.03 -2.94 9.02
CA LEU A 277 12.35 -2.32 9.10
C LEU A 277 13.42 -3.23 8.48
N LYS A 278 13.35 -4.54 8.75
CA LYS A 278 14.29 -5.51 8.22
C LYS A 278 14.18 -5.70 6.70
N ILE A 279 12.97 -5.94 6.18
CA ILE A 279 12.77 -6.17 4.74
C ILE A 279 13.16 -4.95 3.91
N LEU A 280 12.89 -3.74 4.43
CA LEU A 280 13.17 -2.51 3.72
C LEU A 280 14.62 -2.00 3.93
N GLY A 281 15.44 -2.73 4.68
CA GLY A 281 16.82 -2.36 4.99
C GLY A 281 16.94 -1.07 5.82
N LEU A 282 15.94 -0.79 6.66
CA LEU A 282 15.85 0.41 7.49
C LEU A 282 16.35 0.18 8.93
N GLU A 283 16.88 -1.00 9.25
CA GLU A 283 17.34 -1.35 10.61
C GLU A 283 18.38 -0.35 11.15
N ILE A 284 19.32 0.07 10.31
CA ILE A 284 20.42 0.98 10.69
C ILE A 284 19.89 2.38 11.03
N CYS A 285 18.81 2.83 10.39
CA CYS A 285 18.22 4.15 10.60
C CYS A 285 16.89 4.11 11.38
N ALA A 286 16.55 2.98 11.99
CA ALA A 286 15.27 2.77 12.68
C ALA A 286 15.01 3.85 13.75
N ASP A 287 16.01 4.16 14.55
CA ASP A 287 15.93 5.13 15.65
C ASP A 287 16.46 6.52 15.26
N THR A 288 16.65 6.76 13.95
CA THR A 288 17.01 8.07 13.41
C THR A 288 15.76 8.85 13.04
N MET A 289 15.77 10.15 13.30
CA MET A 289 14.71 11.09 12.88
C MET A 289 14.52 11.04 11.36
N VAL A 290 13.28 10.98 10.91
CA VAL A 290 12.99 11.03 9.46
C VAL A 290 13.48 12.37 8.89
N GLY A 291 13.29 13.45 9.64
CA GLY A 291 13.70 14.81 9.28
C GLY A 291 12.91 15.39 8.11
N ASP A 292 13.04 16.69 7.91
CA ASP A 292 12.35 17.46 6.88
C ASP A 292 13.32 18.47 6.23
N SER A 293 12.82 19.59 5.71
CA SER A 293 13.67 20.64 5.14
C SER A 293 14.45 21.44 6.19
N MET A 294 14.01 21.42 7.45
CA MET A 294 14.57 22.20 8.57
C MET A 294 15.32 21.31 9.57
N ILE A 295 14.95 20.02 9.65
CA ILE A 295 15.47 19.02 10.57
C ILE A 295 16.27 17.99 9.77
N ARG A 296 17.55 17.83 10.12
CA ARG A 296 18.38 16.78 9.54
C ARG A 296 17.82 15.41 9.92
N GLY A 297 17.71 14.53 8.92
CA GLY A 297 17.25 13.15 9.13
C GLY A 297 17.83 12.19 8.12
N ILE A 298 17.06 11.15 7.80
CA ILE A 298 17.46 10.09 6.87
C ILE A 298 17.61 10.58 5.41
N SER A 299 18.35 9.82 4.61
CA SER A 299 18.54 10.12 3.17
C SER A 299 17.22 10.05 2.37
N GLY A 300 17.17 10.71 1.22
CA GLY A 300 15.99 10.66 0.34
C GLY A 300 15.60 9.25 -0.11
N GLY A 301 16.58 8.38 -0.38
CA GLY A 301 16.33 6.98 -0.70
C GLY A 301 15.70 6.22 0.47
N GLN A 302 16.19 6.44 1.70
CA GLN A 302 15.58 5.88 2.90
C GLN A 302 14.16 6.43 3.13
N LYS A 303 13.90 7.72 2.86
CA LYS A 303 12.53 8.29 2.94
C LYS A 303 11.56 7.56 2.00
N LYS A 304 12.00 7.18 0.79
CA LYS A 304 11.19 6.36 -0.13
C LYS A 304 10.90 4.98 0.42
N HIS A 305 11.89 4.32 1.03
CA HIS A 305 11.67 3.03 1.70
C HIS A 305 10.66 3.17 2.85
N VAL A 306 10.75 4.23 3.66
CA VAL A 306 9.76 4.51 4.71
C VAL A 306 8.35 4.68 4.12
N THR A 307 8.19 5.46 3.05
CA THR A 307 6.90 5.62 2.35
C THR A 307 6.36 4.28 1.86
N THR A 308 7.21 3.42 1.31
CA THR A 308 6.83 2.06 0.91
C THR A 308 6.36 1.23 2.10
N GLY A 309 7.05 1.30 3.25
CA GLY A 309 6.65 0.64 4.49
C GLY A 309 5.30 1.12 5.02
N ILE A 310 5.05 2.43 4.99
CA ILE A 310 3.76 3.02 5.37
C ILE A 310 2.65 2.54 4.44
N CYS A 311 2.88 2.52 3.13
CA CYS A 311 1.90 2.01 2.18
C CYS A 311 1.60 0.52 2.38
N ASN A 312 2.60 -0.28 2.75
CA ASN A 312 2.40 -1.69 3.15
C ASN A 312 1.51 -1.84 4.38
N LEU A 313 1.56 -0.87 5.30
CA LEU A 313 0.70 -0.85 6.49
C LEU A 313 -0.71 -0.34 6.15
N GLN A 314 -0.85 0.71 5.34
CA GLN A 314 -2.10 1.47 5.12
C GLN A 314 -3.23 0.78 4.33
N LEU A 315 -2.93 -0.31 3.63
CA LEU A 315 -3.89 -0.95 2.74
C LEU A 315 -4.73 -1.99 3.48
N ASN A 316 -5.90 -1.57 3.96
CA ASN A 316 -6.83 -2.36 4.79
C ASN A 316 -7.67 -3.38 4.05
#